data_AF-A0A7Y1ZH24-F1
#
_entry.id   AF-A0A7Y1ZH24-F1
#
_cell.length_a   1.000
_cell.length_b   1.000
_cell.length_c   1.000
_cell.angle_alpha   90.00
_cell.angle_beta   90.00
_cell.angle_gamma   90.00
#
_symmetry.space_group_name_H-M   'P 1'
#
loop_
_entity.id
_entity.type
_entity.pdbx_description
1 polymer ?
#
loop_
_entity_poly.entity_id
_entity_poly.type
_entity_poly.pdbx_seq_one_letter_code
_entity_poly.pdbx_strand_id
1 'polypeptide(L)'
;MAASYVYVTQTRDVRGAVRDDWNPPSESAPTTAPAARETCAEHSPERQAYFGDLHVHTALSYDAYSYGTPALPDDAYRFATGEAIAVAPTPAGEARTQRIDRPLDFAAVTDHAEWMADARLCADPVQPVYDNWFCRGFRGEGRFNRLRYFFAARMSIGRPAILCGADGLRCRAATLAAWEETQAAAERWYDRSADCRFTTFHAYEHSRRDNGFMMHRNVVFRNERVPELPISWVETDLLQELWQGLAAQCNDAAGHCEALAIPHNMNLSGGMAFRLPYRLEGEQVRAQYAALRRRFEPIVEMMQAKGESECRNGFPGVVGAPDEWCDFEKLLPLTGE
;
A
#
# COMPACT_ATOMS: atom_id res chain seq x y z
N MET A 1 37.35 -13.99 20.55
CA MET A 1 37.68 -13.10 19.40
C MET A 1 36.58 -12.06 19.31
N ALA A 2 36.89 -10.81 19.69
CA ALA A 2 35.93 -9.72 19.66
C ALA A 2 35.78 -9.22 18.22
N ALA A 3 34.62 -9.44 17.61
CA ALA A 3 34.28 -8.85 16.32
C ALA A 3 33.80 -7.41 16.56
N SER A 4 34.69 -6.45 16.37
CA SER A 4 34.34 -5.04 16.30
C SER A 4 33.55 -4.79 15.01
N TYR A 5 32.24 -4.62 15.10
CA TYR A 5 31.42 -4.14 13.99
C TYR A 5 31.64 -2.64 13.85
N VAL A 6 32.47 -2.25 12.89
CA VAL A 6 32.59 -0.87 12.44
C VAL A 6 31.33 -0.54 11.65
N TYR A 7 30.40 0.19 12.28
CA TYR A 7 29.32 0.85 11.57
C TYR A 7 29.94 1.97 10.73
N VAL A 8 30.15 1.71 9.44
CA VAL A 8 30.39 2.78 8.48
C VAL A 8 29.05 3.47 8.28
N THR A 9 28.82 4.57 9.00
CA THR A 9 27.81 5.53 8.62
C THR A 9 28.24 6.13 7.29
N GLN A 10 27.77 5.56 6.17
CA GLN A 10 27.73 6.31 4.93
C GLN A 10 26.74 7.46 5.16
N THR A 11 27.28 8.62 5.53
CA THR A 11 26.66 9.90 5.20
C THR A 11 26.64 9.95 3.67
N ARG A 12 25.59 9.37 3.05
CA ARG A 12 25.26 9.74 1.69
C ARG A 12 24.93 11.22 1.74
N ASP A 13 25.84 12.00 1.19
CA ASP A 13 25.61 13.39 0.84
C ASP A 13 24.36 13.40 -0.08
N VAL A 14 23.20 13.79 0.46
CA VAL A 14 21.90 13.83 -0.24
C VAL A 14 21.84 15.03 -1.21
N ARG A 15 23.00 15.51 -1.66
CA ARG A 15 23.12 16.54 -2.69
C ARG A 15 23.72 15.90 -3.93
N GLY A 16 22.88 15.35 -4.83
CA GLY A 16 23.38 15.09 -6.19
C GLY A 16 22.71 14.04 -7.06
N ALA A 17 21.71 13.29 -6.61
CA ALA A 17 20.81 12.63 -7.55
C ALA A 17 19.62 13.57 -7.75
N VAL A 18 19.51 14.17 -8.94
CA VAL A 18 18.24 14.77 -9.37
C VAL A 18 17.23 13.64 -9.31
N ARG A 19 16.29 13.71 -8.36
CA ARG A 19 15.23 12.71 -8.21
C ARG A 19 14.26 12.93 -9.37
N ASP A 20 13.88 11.84 -10.04
CA ASP A 20 12.82 11.85 -11.05
C ASP A 20 11.45 11.87 -10.33
N ASP A 21 11.20 12.93 -9.57
CA ASP A 21 9.85 13.27 -9.14
C ASP A 21 8.99 13.47 -10.39
N TRP A 22 7.67 13.33 -10.23
CA TRP A 22 6.77 13.69 -11.32
C TRP A 22 7.04 15.12 -11.81
N ASN A 23 7.16 15.30 -13.12
CA ASN A 23 7.24 16.61 -13.76
C ASN A 23 6.14 16.72 -14.84
N PRO A 24 5.07 17.50 -14.62
CA PRO A 24 4.84 18.36 -13.45
C PRO A 24 4.59 17.55 -12.14
N PRO A 25 4.88 18.17 -10.97
CA PRO A 25 4.63 17.54 -9.68
C PRO A 25 3.14 17.23 -9.48
N SER A 26 2.84 16.28 -8.60
CA SER A 26 1.47 15.95 -8.20
C SER A 26 0.79 17.15 -7.53
N GLU A 27 -0.46 17.42 -7.88
CA GLU A 27 -1.26 18.44 -7.21
C GLU A 27 -1.75 17.98 -5.83
N SER A 28 -1.87 18.94 -4.91
CA SER A 28 -2.49 18.74 -3.59
C SER A 28 -3.98 18.46 -3.70
N ALA A 29 -4.58 17.93 -2.62
CA ALA A 29 -6.00 17.69 -2.54
C ALA A 29 -6.83 18.96 -2.82
N PRO A 30 -7.96 18.84 -3.54
CA PRO A 30 -8.76 19.98 -3.94
C PRO A 30 -9.41 20.68 -2.73
N THR A 31 -9.66 21.98 -2.87
CA THR A 31 -10.27 22.82 -1.82
C THR A 31 -11.79 22.77 -1.80
N THR A 32 -12.41 22.06 -2.74
CA THR A 32 -13.87 21.89 -2.81
C THR A 32 -14.40 21.16 -1.60
N ALA A 33 -15.57 21.57 -1.10
CA ALA A 33 -16.25 20.91 0.02
C ALA A 33 -16.48 19.41 -0.27
N PRO A 34 -16.39 18.50 0.72
CA PRO A 34 -16.68 17.09 0.51
C PRO A 34 -18.10 16.88 0.01
N ALA A 35 -18.33 15.80 -0.73
CA ALA A 35 -19.63 15.41 -1.23
C ALA A 35 -20.57 15.13 -0.06
N ALA A 36 -21.82 15.60 -0.18
CA ALA A 36 -22.83 15.47 0.85
C ALA A 36 -23.13 13.99 1.15
N ARG A 37 -23.39 13.71 2.42
CA ARG A 37 -23.89 12.43 2.93
C ARG A 37 -24.91 12.69 4.02
N GLU A 38 -25.91 11.84 4.11
CA GLU A 38 -26.88 11.90 5.21
C GLU A 38 -26.23 11.39 6.50
N THR A 39 -26.77 11.82 7.64
CA THR A 39 -26.36 11.26 8.93
C THR A 39 -27.03 9.90 9.10
N CYS A 40 -26.28 8.90 9.56
CA CYS A 40 -26.81 7.57 9.82
C CYS A 40 -28.01 7.65 10.77
N ALA A 41 -29.12 7.05 10.37
CA ALA A 41 -30.34 6.97 11.17
C ALA A 41 -30.10 6.16 12.45
N GLU A 42 -29.31 5.10 12.33
CA GLU A 42 -28.83 4.34 13.48
C GLU A 42 -27.47 4.89 13.94
N HIS A 43 -27.45 5.48 15.13
CA HIS A 43 -26.22 5.88 15.78
C HIS A 43 -26.33 5.68 17.30
N SER A 44 -25.20 5.36 17.95
CA SER A 44 -25.12 5.27 19.40
C SER A 44 -24.04 6.23 19.93
N PRO A 45 -24.31 6.99 20.99
CA PRO A 45 -23.30 7.83 21.63
C PRO A 45 -22.15 7.00 22.24
N GLU A 46 -22.39 5.73 22.54
CA GLU A 46 -21.39 4.76 23.03
C GLU A 46 -20.53 4.14 21.92
N ARG A 47 -20.78 4.49 20.64
CA ARG A 47 -20.19 3.92 19.43
C ARG A 47 -20.68 2.50 19.13
N GLN A 48 -20.58 2.11 17.87
CA GLN A 48 -20.89 0.77 17.38
C GLN A 48 -19.61 0.07 16.95
N ALA A 49 -19.58 -1.25 17.10
CA ALA A 49 -18.51 -2.09 16.57
C ALA A 49 -18.82 -2.41 15.10
N TYR A 50 -17.85 -2.16 14.23
CA TYR A 50 -17.93 -2.45 12.80
C TYR A 50 -16.79 -3.39 12.41
N PHE A 51 -17.04 -4.26 11.44
CA PHE A 51 -16.11 -5.26 10.93
C PHE A 51 -15.85 -4.99 9.46
N GLY A 52 -14.57 -4.87 9.10
CA GLY A 52 -14.20 -4.53 7.74
C GLY A 52 -12.73 -4.80 7.45
N ASP A 53 -12.34 -4.57 6.20
CA ASP A 53 -11.00 -4.84 5.70
C ASP A 53 -10.39 -3.57 5.09
N LEU A 54 -9.26 -3.12 5.65
CA LEU A 54 -8.54 -1.94 5.17
C LEU A 54 -7.29 -2.30 4.36
N HIS A 55 -7.15 -3.55 3.95
CA HIS A 55 -5.97 -4.06 3.25
C HIS A 55 -6.36 -5.04 2.14
N VAL A 56 -6.85 -4.51 1.01
CA VAL A 56 -7.30 -5.31 -0.14
C VAL A 56 -6.57 -4.90 -1.41
N HIS A 57 -5.95 -5.87 -2.10
CA HIS A 57 -5.27 -5.64 -3.37
C HIS A 57 -6.10 -6.19 -4.53
N THR A 58 -6.11 -5.47 -5.66
CA THR A 58 -6.82 -5.82 -6.89
C THR A 58 -5.83 -6.03 -8.03
N ALA A 59 -6.30 -6.36 -9.23
CA ALA A 59 -5.45 -6.48 -10.41
C ALA A 59 -4.76 -5.15 -10.82
N LEU A 60 -5.07 -4.02 -10.17
CA LEU A 60 -4.33 -2.77 -10.29
C LEU A 60 -2.99 -2.80 -9.56
N SER A 61 -2.86 -3.63 -8.53
CA SER A 61 -1.59 -3.93 -7.88
C SER A 61 -0.74 -4.88 -8.70
N TYR A 62 0.56 -4.58 -8.73
CA TYR A 62 1.56 -5.49 -9.27
C TYR A 62 1.56 -6.88 -8.60
N ASP A 63 1.45 -6.97 -7.26
CA ASP A 63 1.55 -8.25 -6.55
C ASP A 63 0.33 -9.14 -6.80
N ALA A 64 -0.88 -8.61 -6.63
CA ALA A 64 -2.13 -9.31 -6.92
C ALA A 64 -2.21 -9.74 -8.39
N TYR A 65 -1.83 -8.87 -9.34
CA TYR A 65 -1.73 -9.25 -10.75
C TYR A 65 -0.73 -10.41 -10.95
N SER A 66 0.45 -10.34 -10.31
CA SER A 66 1.49 -11.38 -10.43
C SER A 66 1.05 -12.73 -9.85
N TYR A 67 0.11 -12.73 -8.89
CA TYR A 67 -0.55 -13.93 -8.36
C TYR A 67 -1.77 -14.39 -9.19
N GLY A 68 -2.10 -13.68 -10.26
CA GLY A 68 -3.19 -14.02 -11.18
C GLY A 68 -4.57 -13.58 -10.72
N THR A 69 -4.68 -12.64 -9.78
CA THR A 69 -5.95 -12.06 -9.35
C THR A 69 -6.56 -11.25 -10.50
N PRO A 70 -7.77 -11.60 -10.99
CA PRO A 70 -8.43 -10.86 -12.06
C PRO A 70 -9.33 -9.72 -11.53
N ALA A 71 -9.65 -9.74 -10.24
CA ALA A 71 -10.62 -8.84 -9.60
C ALA A 71 -10.17 -7.38 -9.67
N LEU A 72 -11.11 -6.49 -10.00
CA LEU A 72 -10.93 -5.03 -10.02
C LEU A 72 -11.54 -4.37 -8.76
N PRO A 73 -11.37 -3.06 -8.55
CA PRO A 73 -11.93 -2.38 -7.38
C PRO A 73 -13.43 -2.62 -7.14
N ASP A 74 -14.28 -2.61 -8.18
CA ASP A 74 -15.70 -2.96 -8.00
C ASP A 74 -15.90 -4.41 -7.54
N ASP A 75 -15.07 -5.35 -7.97
CA ASP A 75 -15.18 -6.75 -7.53
C ASP A 75 -14.78 -6.88 -6.05
N ALA A 76 -13.79 -6.11 -5.58
CA ALA A 76 -13.45 -6.07 -4.17
C ALA A 76 -14.65 -5.64 -3.30
N TYR A 77 -15.39 -4.62 -3.73
CA TYR A 77 -16.58 -4.15 -3.01
C TYR A 77 -17.81 -5.06 -3.18
N ARG A 78 -17.99 -5.69 -4.36
CA ARG A 78 -18.96 -6.79 -4.53
C ARG A 78 -18.71 -7.90 -3.52
N PHE A 79 -17.46 -8.34 -3.42
CA PHE A 79 -17.09 -9.39 -2.47
C PHE A 79 -17.35 -8.95 -1.03
N ALA A 80 -16.91 -7.74 -0.66
CA ALA A 80 -17.12 -7.18 0.69
C ALA A 80 -18.61 -7.07 1.07
N THR A 81 -19.49 -6.82 0.10
CA THR A 81 -20.95 -6.71 0.32
C THR A 81 -21.70 -8.04 0.20
N GLY A 82 -20.98 -9.16 0.01
CA GLY A 82 -21.55 -10.51 0.01
C GLY A 82 -21.87 -11.09 -1.38
N GLU A 83 -21.53 -10.40 -2.46
CA GLU A 83 -21.67 -10.94 -3.81
C GLU A 83 -20.54 -11.94 -4.13
N ALA A 84 -20.81 -12.88 -5.04
CA ALA A 84 -19.80 -13.80 -5.54
C ALA A 84 -18.98 -13.14 -6.65
N ILE A 85 -17.65 -13.26 -6.58
CA ILE A 85 -16.74 -12.73 -7.60
C ILE A 85 -15.96 -13.85 -8.28
N ALA A 86 -15.50 -13.59 -9.50
CA ALA A 86 -14.52 -14.45 -10.16
C ALA A 86 -13.17 -14.33 -9.46
N VAL A 87 -12.50 -15.47 -9.27
CA VAL A 87 -11.12 -15.54 -8.77
C VAL A 87 -10.25 -16.27 -9.78
N ALA A 88 -8.93 -16.29 -9.53
CA ALA A 88 -7.99 -16.98 -10.41
C ALA A 88 -8.47 -18.41 -10.75
N PRO A 89 -8.43 -18.81 -12.03
CA PRO A 89 -8.87 -20.14 -12.45
C PRO A 89 -7.96 -21.22 -11.87
N THR A 90 -8.41 -22.48 -11.91
CA THR A 90 -7.56 -23.62 -11.55
C THR A 90 -6.36 -23.73 -12.51
N PRO A 91 -5.29 -24.47 -12.16
CA PRO A 91 -4.20 -24.78 -13.10
C PRO A 91 -4.68 -25.48 -14.39
N ALA A 92 -5.85 -26.13 -14.36
CA ALA A 92 -6.48 -26.74 -15.53
C ALA A 92 -7.30 -25.74 -16.38
N GLY A 93 -7.41 -24.48 -15.95
CA GLY A 93 -8.14 -23.42 -16.65
C GLY A 93 -9.61 -23.31 -16.28
N GLU A 94 -10.07 -24.02 -15.24
CA GLU A 94 -11.48 -23.99 -14.84
C GLU A 94 -11.79 -22.69 -14.09
N ALA A 95 -12.89 -22.03 -14.49
CA ALA A 95 -13.36 -20.82 -13.84
C ALA A 95 -13.75 -21.10 -12.38
N ARG A 96 -13.42 -20.17 -11.49
CA ARG A 96 -13.71 -20.26 -10.06
C ARG A 96 -14.38 -18.98 -9.58
N THR A 97 -15.26 -19.14 -8.60
CA THR A 97 -15.90 -18.02 -7.90
C THR A 97 -15.72 -18.15 -6.39
N GLN A 98 -15.62 -17.02 -5.70
CA GLN A 98 -15.58 -16.96 -4.24
C GLN A 98 -16.61 -15.95 -3.73
N ARG A 99 -17.19 -16.23 -2.56
CA ARG A 99 -18.08 -15.34 -1.81
C ARG A 99 -17.65 -15.34 -0.34
N ILE A 100 -17.79 -14.20 0.33
CA ILE A 100 -17.55 -14.08 1.77
C ILE A 100 -18.75 -14.64 2.55
N ASP A 101 -18.50 -15.22 3.73
CA ASP A 101 -19.57 -15.83 4.53
C ASP A 101 -20.56 -14.80 5.08
N ARG A 102 -20.10 -13.58 5.36
CA ARG A 102 -20.89 -12.45 5.85
C ARG A 102 -20.40 -11.15 5.22
N PRO A 103 -21.29 -10.24 4.80
CA PRO A 103 -20.90 -8.91 4.37
C PRO A 103 -20.13 -8.16 5.45
N LEU A 104 -19.24 -7.27 5.03
CA LEU A 104 -18.48 -6.34 5.86
C LEU A 104 -19.23 -5.02 5.99
N ASP A 105 -18.98 -4.31 7.08
CA ASP A 105 -19.49 -2.96 7.33
C ASP A 105 -18.68 -1.89 6.58
N PHE A 106 -17.39 -2.17 6.33
CA PHE A 106 -16.53 -1.29 5.56
C PHE A 106 -15.42 -2.04 4.82
N ALA A 107 -14.90 -1.43 3.76
CA ALA A 107 -13.69 -1.91 3.09
C ALA A 107 -12.88 -0.78 2.45
N ALA A 108 -11.59 -1.03 2.21
CA ALA A 108 -10.72 -0.16 1.44
C ALA A 108 -9.85 -0.98 0.48
N VAL A 109 -9.84 -0.59 -0.79
CA VAL A 109 -8.86 -1.08 -1.76
C VAL A 109 -7.56 -0.30 -1.55
N THR A 110 -6.47 -1.02 -1.30
CA THR A 110 -5.15 -0.47 -0.96
C THR A 110 -4.08 -0.97 -1.93
N ASP A 111 -4.28 -0.72 -3.22
CA ASP A 111 -3.28 -1.11 -4.21
C ASP A 111 -1.97 -0.32 -4.05
N HIS A 112 -0.83 -0.95 -4.38
CA HIS A 112 0.51 -0.35 -4.27
C HIS A 112 0.62 0.95 -5.08
N ALA A 113 1.00 2.06 -4.44
CA ALA A 113 1.20 3.34 -5.09
C ALA A 113 2.32 3.31 -6.15
N GLU A 114 3.36 2.53 -5.92
CA GLU A 114 4.60 2.58 -6.71
C GLU A 114 4.51 1.92 -8.07
N TRP A 115 3.59 0.95 -8.19
CA TRP A 115 3.39 0.14 -9.39
C TRP A 115 1.90 0.05 -9.75
N MET A 116 1.12 1.03 -9.31
CA MET A 116 -0.29 1.11 -9.61
C MET A 116 -0.47 1.16 -11.14
N ALA A 117 -1.10 0.12 -11.68
CA ALA A 117 -1.34 -0.10 -13.11
C ALA A 117 -0.11 -0.33 -14.02
N ASP A 118 1.11 -0.44 -13.48
CA ASP A 118 2.29 -0.81 -14.28
C ASP A 118 2.16 -2.21 -14.89
N ALA A 119 1.57 -3.14 -14.12
CA ALA A 119 1.24 -4.47 -14.61
C ALA A 119 0.24 -4.42 -15.77
N ARG A 120 -0.77 -3.52 -15.69
CA ARG A 120 -1.76 -3.32 -16.77
C ARG A 120 -1.15 -2.74 -18.03
N LEU A 121 -0.18 -1.82 -17.92
CA LEU A 121 0.56 -1.31 -19.08
C LEU A 121 1.20 -2.45 -19.89
N CYS A 122 1.69 -3.48 -19.20
CA CYS A 122 2.21 -4.67 -19.85
C CYS A 122 1.14 -5.73 -20.17
N ALA A 123 -0.06 -5.70 -19.59
CA ALA A 123 -1.07 -6.73 -19.81
C ALA A 123 -2.04 -6.40 -20.95
N ASP A 124 -2.28 -5.12 -21.22
CA ASP A 124 -3.28 -4.66 -22.18
C ASP A 124 -2.68 -4.55 -23.61
N PRO A 125 -3.18 -5.31 -24.60
CA PRO A 125 -2.67 -5.31 -25.97
C PRO A 125 -2.86 -3.98 -26.70
N VAL A 126 -3.69 -3.07 -26.20
CA VAL A 126 -3.86 -1.72 -26.75
C VAL A 126 -2.68 -0.82 -26.39
N GLN A 127 -1.93 -1.15 -25.34
CA GLN A 127 -0.83 -0.32 -24.86
C GLN A 127 0.36 -0.36 -25.82
N PRO A 128 0.98 0.78 -26.18
CA PRO A 128 2.12 0.80 -27.10
C PRO A 128 3.37 0.04 -26.59
N VAL A 129 3.43 -0.21 -25.29
CA VAL A 129 4.53 -0.97 -24.64
C VAL A 129 4.27 -2.47 -24.59
N TYR A 130 3.06 -2.93 -24.91
CA TYR A 130 2.66 -4.33 -24.80
C TYR A 130 3.63 -5.28 -25.50
N ASP A 131 4.05 -4.97 -26.71
CA ASP A 131 4.90 -5.83 -27.53
C ASP A 131 6.41 -5.67 -27.29
N ASN A 132 6.83 -4.74 -26.41
CA ASN A 132 8.25 -4.56 -26.15
C ASN A 132 8.83 -5.76 -25.36
N TRP A 133 10.15 -5.92 -25.41
CA TRP A 133 10.81 -7.07 -24.78
C TRP A 133 10.63 -7.11 -23.25
N PHE A 134 10.42 -5.95 -22.62
CA PHE A 134 10.19 -5.85 -21.18
C PHE A 134 8.82 -6.42 -20.79
N CYS A 135 7.74 -6.00 -21.47
CA CYS A 135 6.39 -6.46 -21.20
C CYS A 135 6.17 -7.91 -21.64
N ARG A 136 6.74 -8.34 -22.77
CA ARG A 136 6.78 -9.77 -23.12
C ARG A 136 7.52 -10.60 -22.06
N GLY A 137 8.60 -10.04 -21.51
CA GLY A 137 9.33 -10.64 -20.41
C GLY A 137 8.52 -10.73 -19.12
N PHE A 138 7.83 -9.65 -18.76
CA PHE A 138 6.93 -9.58 -17.60
C PHE A 138 5.79 -10.59 -17.70
N ARG A 139 5.14 -10.71 -18.88
CA ARG A 139 4.11 -11.73 -19.15
C ARG A 139 4.66 -13.16 -19.29
N GLY A 140 5.98 -13.34 -19.27
CA GLY A 140 6.62 -14.65 -19.37
C GLY A 140 6.48 -15.31 -20.75
N GLU A 141 6.45 -14.53 -21.83
CA GLU A 141 6.23 -15.04 -23.18
C GLU A 141 7.47 -15.70 -23.79
N GLY A 142 7.24 -16.83 -24.47
CA GLY A 142 8.24 -17.51 -25.29
C GLY A 142 9.56 -17.77 -24.55
N ARG A 143 10.67 -17.27 -25.11
CA ARG A 143 12.02 -17.44 -24.52
C ARG A 143 12.18 -16.78 -23.15
N PHE A 144 11.30 -15.85 -22.79
CA PHE A 144 11.38 -15.11 -21.52
C PHE A 144 10.65 -15.78 -20.37
N ASN A 145 9.93 -16.88 -20.59
CA ASN A 145 9.17 -17.57 -19.52
C ASN A 145 10.04 -17.88 -18.28
N ARG A 146 11.26 -18.38 -18.50
CA ARG A 146 12.23 -18.68 -17.42
C ARG A 146 12.74 -17.43 -16.69
N LEU A 147 12.58 -16.25 -17.28
CA LEU A 147 13.00 -14.96 -16.74
C LEU A 147 11.82 -14.13 -16.21
N ARG A 148 10.58 -14.62 -16.22
CA ARG A 148 9.39 -13.83 -15.83
C ARG A 148 9.55 -13.14 -14.48
N TYR A 149 10.11 -13.83 -13.50
CA TYR A 149 10.34 -13.30 -12.15
C TYR A 149 11.42 -12.23 -12.11
N PHE A 150 12.42 -12.30 -13.01
CA PHE A 150 13.40 -11.24 -13.15
C PHE A 150 12.76 -9.95 -13.68
N PHE A 151 11.89 -10.07 -14.69
CA PHE A 151 11.15 -8.92 -15.22
C PHE A 151 10.18 -8.32 -14.21
N ALA A 152 9.46 -9.18 -13.48
CA ALA A 152 8.58 -8.78 -12.41
C ALA A 152 9.36 -8.04 -11.30
N ALA A 153 10.47 -8.63 -10.82
CA ALA A 153 11.35 -7.97 -9.86
C ALA A 153 11.93 -6.64 -10.39
N ARG A 154 12.25 -6.56 -11.69
CA ARG A 154 12.76 -5.34 -12.32
C ARG A 154 11.69 -4.24 -12.41
N MET A 155 10.42 -4.59 -12.56
CA MET A 155 9.29 -3.65 -12.45
C MET A 155 9.24 -3.07 -11.03
N SER A 156 9.50 -3.90 -10.01
CA SER A 156 9.56 -3.45 -8.61
C SER A 156 10.77 -2.58 -8.23
N ILE A 157 11.55 -2.08 -9.19
CA ILE A 157 12.76 -1.27 -8.97
C ILE A 157 12.63 0.02 -9.78
N GLY A 158 11.97 1.02 -9.19
CA GLY A 158 11.74 2.34 -9.78
C GLY A 158 10.90 2.32 -11.06
N ARG A 159 10.97 3.40 -11.86
CA ARG A 159 10.24 3.56 -13.12
C ARG A 159 11.13 3.29 -14.34
N PRO A 160 11.11 2.09 -14.94
CA PRO A 160 11.95 1.82 -16.09
C PRO A 160 11.49 2.62 -17.30
N ALA A 161 12.39 3.40 -17.92
CA ALA A 161 12.07 4.26 -19.08
C ALA A 161 11.47 3.49 -20.29
N ILE A 162 11.80 2.20 -20.44
CA ILE A 162 11.18 1.34 -21.47
C ILE A 162 9.68 1.12 -21.25
N LEU A 163 9.22 1.21 -20.01
CA LEU A 163 7.81 1.16 -19.63
C LEU A 163 7.23 2.58 -19.58
N CYS A 164 7.85 3.46 -18.78
CA CYS A 164 7.25 4.75 -18.43
C CYS A 164 7.49 5.88 -19.44
N GLY A 165 8.34 5.67 -20.45
CA GLY A 165 8.89 6.75 -21.26
C GLY A 165 10.07 7.43 -20.56
N ALA A 166 10.90 8.16 -21.32
CA ALA A 166 12.05 8.88 -20.77
C ALA A 166 11.64 10.04 -19.84
N ASP A 167 10.41 10.53 -19.98
CA ASP A 167 9.79 11.58 -19.18
C ASP A 167 8.91 11.03 -18.04
N GLY A 168 8.75 9.71 -17.95
CA GLY A 168 7.89 9.05 -16.96
C GLY A 168 6.38 9.22 -17.19
N LEU A 169 5.95 10.05 -18.15
CA LEU A 169 4.56 10.51 -18.26
C LEU A 169 3.57 9.38 -18.55
N ARG A 170 4.01 8.29 -19.17
CA ARG A 170 3.14 7.12 -19.39
C ARG A 170 2.73 6.47 -18.07
N CYS A 171 3.69 6.25 -17.17
CA CYS A 171 3.37 5.68 -15.86
C CYS A 171 2.56 6.68 -15.03
N ARG A 172 2.84 7.99 -15.13
CA ARG A 172 2.03 9.02 -14.45
C ARG A 172 0.57 8.93 -14.84
N ALA A 173 0.31 8.86 -16.15
CA ALA A 173 -1.04 8.76 -16.68
C ALA A 173 -1.72 7.44 -16.30
N ALA A 174 -0.98 6.32 -16.28
CA ALA A 174 -1.51 5.03 -15.87
C ALA A 174 -1.88 5.00 -14.38
N THR A 175 -1.00 5.53 -13.52
CA THR A 175 -1.25 5.68 -12.08
C THR A 175 -2.45 6.59 -11.82
N LEU A 176 -2.55 7.74 -12.50
CA LEU A 176 -3.69 8.64 -12.36
C LEU A 176 -5.01 7.93 -12.72
N ALA A 177 -5.07 7.30 -13.89
CA ALA A 177 -6.28 6.63 -14.35
C ALA A 177 -6.71 5.49 -13.41
N ALA A 178 -5.75 4.73 -12.88
CA ALA A 178 -6.02 3.67 -11.91
C ALA A 178 -6.45 4.21 -10.54
N TRP A 179 -5.83 5.31 -10.10
CA TRP A 179 -6.22 5.97 -8.87
C TRP A 179 -7.64 6.52 -8.96
N GLU A 180 -8.00 7.14 -10.09
CA GLU A 180 -9.37 7.57 -10.38
C GLU A 180 -10.35 6.39 -10.47
N GLU A 181 -9.95 5.25 -11.05
CA GLU A 181 -10.76 4.02 -11.08
C GLU A 181 -11.08 3.52 -9.66
N THR A 182 -10.06 3.45 -8.79
CA THR A 182 -10.21 3.06 -7.37
C THR A 182 -11.11 4.03 -6.61
N GLN A 183 -10.89 5.34 -6.75
CA GLN A 183 -11.73 6.37 -6.13
C GLN A 183 -13.18 6.27 -6.61
N ALA A 184 -13.39 6.12 -7.92
CA ALA A 184 -14.73 6.02 -8.49
C ALA A 184 -15.45 4.75 -8.03
N ALA A 185 -14.72 3.64 -7.86
CA ALA A 185 -15.28 2.42 -7.27
C ALA A 185 -15.68 2.64 -5.80
N ALA A 186 -14.81 3.24 -4.98
CA ALA A 186 -15.16 3.58 -3.60
C ALA A 186 -16.46 4.40 -3.56
N GLU A 187 -16.55 5.46 -4.35
CA GLU A 187 -17.73 6.33 -4.40
C GLU A 187 -19.02 5.65 -4.90
N ARG A 188 -18.91 4.70 -5.84
CA ARG A 188 -20.08 3.92 -6.29
C ARG A 188 -20.66 3.04 -5.20
N TRP A 189 -19.79 2.49 -4.35
CA TRP A 189 -20.15 1.52 -3.32
C TRP A 189 -20.40 2.16 -1.95
N TYR A 190 -20.00 3.41 -1.76
CA TYR A 190 -20.25 4.13 -0.51
C TYR A 190 -21.74 4.42 -0.30
N ASP A 191 -22.31 3.90 0.79
CA ASP A 191 -23.68 4.25 1.18
C ASP A 191 -23.73 5.66 1.78
N ARG A 192 -24.16 6.62 0.97
CA ARG A 192 -24.34 8.03 1.36
C ARG A 192 -25.71 8.33 1.99
N SER A 193 -26.59 7.35 2.06
CA SER A 193 -27.93 7.49 2.65
C SER A 193 -27.89 7.35 4.18
N ALA A 194 -29.00 7.68 4.84
CA ALA A 194 -29.14 7.47 6.27
C ALA A 194 -29.12 5.99 6.70
N ASP A 195 -29.19 5.02 5.77
CA ASP A 195 -29.12 3.59 6.10
C ASP A 195 -27.70 3.16 6.51
N CYS A 196 -26.66 3.84 6.00
CA CYS A 196 -25.25 3.60 6.31
C CYS A 196 -24.81 2.12 6.26
N ARG A 197 -25.28 1.35 5.26
CA ARG A 197 -25.09 -0.10 5.21
C ARG A 197 -23.67 -0.53 4.88
N PHE A 198 -22.90 0.33 4.21
CA PHE A 198 -21.54 0.02 3.81
C PHE A 198 -20.70 1.29 3.64
N THR A 199 -19.52 1.31 4.25
CA THR A 199 -18.55 2.41 4.12
C THR A 199 -17.34 1.99 3.31
N THR A 200 -17.00 2.73 2.26
CA THR A 200 -15.72 2.57 1.57
C THR A 200 -14.76 3.69 1.97
N PHE A 201 -13.46 3.42 1.86
CA PHE A 201 -12.45 4.46 1.98
C PHE A 201 -11.64 4.60 0.69
N HIS A 202 -11.29 5.84 0.36
CA HIS A 202 -10.21 6.12 -0.58
C HIS A 202 -8.91 5.75 0.11
N ALA A 203 -8.13 4.84 -0.47
CA ALA A 203 -6.92 4.33 0.17
C ALA A 203 -5.92 3.76 -0.84
N TYR A 204 -4.66 3.60 -0.43
CA TYR A 204 -3.60 2.95 -1.20
C TYR A 204 -2.52 2.39 -0.26
N GLU A 205 -1.71 1.43 -0.73
CA GLU A 205 -0.52 0.94 0.02
C GLU A 205 0.73 1.73 -0.41
N HIS A 206 1.45 2.30 0.55
CA HIS A 206 2.81 2.83 0.37
C HIS A 206 3.80 1.73 0.75
N SER A 207 4.57 1.23 -0.21
CA SER A 207 5.19 -0.09 -0.09
C SER A 207 6.70 -0.06 -0.09
N ARG A 208 7.26 0.78 0.78
CA ARG A 208 8.70 0.94 0.87
C ARG A 208 9.38 -0.36 1.24
N ARG A 209 10.47 -0.65 0.51
CA ARG A 209 11.44 -1.69 0.86
C ARG A 209 12.78 -1.07 1.22
N ASP A 210 13.25 -1.31 2.43
CA ASP A 210 14.56 -0.86 2.89
C ASP A 210 15.48 -2.06 3.08
N ASN A 211 16.46 -2.23 2.19
CA ASN A 211 17.40 -3.36 2.21
C ASN A 211 16.73 -4.75 2.30
N GLY A 212 15.58 -4.92 1.64
CA GLY A 212 14.78 -6.16 1.64
C GLY A 212 13.75 -6.26 2.77
N PHE A 213 13.76 -5.34 3.74
CA PHE A 213 12.76 -5.28 4.80
C PHE A 213 11.53 -4.48 4.40
N MET A 214 10.35 -4.99 4.76
CA MET A 214 9.07 -4.39 4.39
C MET A 214 8.72 -3.27 5.38
N MET A 215 8.55 -2.07 4.83
CA MET A 215 8.14 -0.86 5.55
C MET A 215 6.86 -0.30 4.93
N HIS A 216 5.84 -1.14 4.83
CA HIS A 216 4.59 -0.79 4.15
C HIS A 216 3.61 -0.05 5.07
N ARG A 217 2.70 0.75 4.49
CA ARG A 217 1.56 1.39 5.16
C ARG A 217 0.36 1.47 4.25
N ASN A 218 -0.82 1.16 4.79
CA ASN A 218 -2.07 1.55 4.14
C ASN A 218 -2.40 3.00 4.48
N VAL A 219 -2.39 3.88 3.48
CA VAL A 219 -2.83 5.27 3.61
C VAL A 219 -4.33 5.31 3.38
N VAL A 220 -5.07 5.83 4.37
CA VAL A 220 -6.54 5.88 4.35
C VAL A 220 -7.00 7.33 4.50
N PHE A 221 -7.87 7.78 3.59
CA PHE A 221 -8.43 9.13 3.59
C PHE A 221 -9.83 9.16 4.20
N ARG A 222 -10.15 10.26 4.89
CA ARG A 222 -11.46 10.50 5.52
C ARG A 222 -12.61 10.64 4.50
N ASN A 223 -12.32 11.17 3.32
CA ASN A 223 -13.31 11.47 2.27
C ASN A 223 -12.65 11.51 0.88
N GLU A 224 -13.42 11.87 -0.15
CA GLU A 224 -13.00 11.88 -1.56
C GLU A 224 -12.15 13.08 -1.97
N ARG A 225 -11.78 13.96 -1.03
CA ARG A 225 -10.81 15.03 -1.28
C ARG A 225 -9.43 14.46 -0.99
N VAL A 226 -8.77 13.97 -2.04
CA VAL A 226 -7.45 13.33 -1.98
C VAL A 226 -6.47 14.01 -2.95
N PRO A 227 -5.14 13.87 -2.77
CA PRO A 227 -4.15 14.34 -3.74
C PRO A 227 -4.34 13.73 -5.13
N GLU A 228 -3.83 14.41 -6.16
CA GLU A 228 -3.94 13.98 -7.57
C GLU A 228 -3.37 12.58 -7.79
N LEU A 229 -2.24 12.27 -7.15
CA LEU A 229 -1.59 10.97 -7.21
C LEU A 229 -1.29 10.44 -5.81
N PRO A 230 -1.31 9.11 -5.61
CA PRO A 230 -0.77 8.49 -4.40
C PRO A 230 0.70 8.88 -4.18
N ILE A 231 1.06 9.21 -2.94
CA ILE A 231 2.47 9.43 -2.58
C ILE A 231 3.15 8.06 -2.49
N SER A 232 4.16 7.82 -3.32
CA SER A 232 4.80 6.51 -3.47
C SER A 232 6.26 6.53 -2.96
N TRP A 233 6.79 5.38 -2.55
CA TRP A 233 8.18 5.27 -2.12
C TRP A 233 9.19 5.57 -3.23
N VAL A 234 8.78 5.46 -4.50
CA VAL A 234 9.65 5.82 -5.64
C VAL A 234 10.03 7.30 -5.59
N GLU A 235 9.17 8.17 -5.05
CA GLU A 235 9.44 9.59 -4.81
C GLU A 235 9.92 9.87 -3.37
N THR A 236 9.54 9.02 -2.41
CA THR A 236 9.84 9.22 -0.98
C THR A 236 10.84 8.19 -0.44
N ASP A 237 12.13 8.52 -0.49
CA ASP A 237 13.23 7.71 0.04
C ASP A 237 13.19 7.56 1.57
N LEU A 238 12.64 8.52 2.30
CA LEU A 238 12.54 8.50 3.77
C LEU A 238 11.08 8.32 4.22
N LEU A 239 10.84 7.51 5.25
CA LEU A 239 9.48 7.33 5.78
C LEU A 239 8.88 8.68 6.25
N GLN A 240 9.73 9.58 6.74
CA GLN A 240 9.31 10.93 7.10
C GLN A 240 8.73 11.71 5.91
N GLU A 241 9.24 11.49 4.70
CA GLU A 241 8.80 12.18 3.49
C GLU A 241 7.36 11.76 3.12
N LEU A 242 6.94 10.52 3.41
CA LEU A 242 5.52 10.13 3.31
C LEU A 242 4.64 11.02 4.19
N TRP A 243 4.97 11.13 5.48
CA TRP A 243 4.15 11.92 6.41
C TRP A 243 4.20 13.42 6.13
N GLN A 244 5.36 13.93 5.70
CA GLN A 244 5.48 15.33 5.26
C GLN A 244 4.67 15.59 4.00
N GLY A 245 4.68 14.65 3.05
CA GLY A 245 3.85 14.71 1.85
C GLY A 245 2.36 14.70 2.20
N LEU A 246 1.91 13.79 3.07
CA LEU A 246 0.52 13.76 3.55
C LEU A 246 0.15 15.04 4.31
N ALA A 247 1.05 15.61 5.09
CA ALA A 247 0.83 16.91 5.71
C ALA A 247 0.65 18.01 4.64
N ALA A 248 1.59 18.15 3.72
CA ALA A 248 1.62 19.24 2.75
C ALA A 248 0.52 19.15 1.67
N GLN A 249 0.23 17.94 1.19
CA GLN A 249 -0.70 17.71 0.07
C GLN A 249 -2.13 17.40 0.54
N CYS A 250 -2.33 17.10 1.83
CA CYS A 250 -3.63 16.71 2.37
C CYS A 250 -3.97 17.45 3.68
N ASN A 251 -3.40 17.04 4.82
CA ASN A 251 -3.93 17.45 6.13
C ASN A 251 -3.70 18.93 6.50
N ASP A 252 -2.66 19.57 5.96
CA ASP A 252 -2.36 21.00 6.13
C ASP A 252 -2.66 21.82 4.87
N ALA A 253 -3.13 21.17 3.80
CA ALA A 253 -3.61 21.86 2.62
C ALA A 253 -4.90 22.62 2.94
N ALA A 254 -5.20 23.68 2.18
CA ALA A 254 -6.39 24.51 2.42
C ALA A 254 -7.75 23.80 2.20
N GLY A 255 -7.72 22.53 1.80
CA GLY A 255 -8.92 21.73 1.52
C GLY A 255 -9.45 20.97 2.74
N HIS A 256 -10.27 19.97 2.45
CA HIS A 256 -10.95 19.14 3.46
C HIS A 256 -10.36 17.72 3.55
N CYS A 257 -9.09 17.58 3.18
CA CYS A 257 -8.41 16.31 3.14
C CYS A 257 -7.85 15.96 4.53
N GLU A 258 -8.11 14.74 4.99
CA GLU A 258 -7.51 14.18 6.20
C GLU A 258 -7.13 12.74 5.92
N ALA A 259 -5.86 12.41 6.16
CA ALA A 259 -5.31 11.07 5.98
C ALA A 259 -4.57 10.59 7.23
N LEU A 260 -4.53 9.27 7.37
CA LEU A 260 -3.63 8.54 8.26
C LEU A 260 -2.95 7.41 7.49
N ALA A 261 -1.90 6.84 8.07
CA ALA A 261 -1.14 5.71 7.54
C ALA A 261 -1.11 4.59 8.58
N ILE A 262 -1.48 3.37 8.18
CA ILE A 262 -1.55 2.19 9.04
C ILE A 262 -0.38 1.28 8.68
N PRO A 263 0.71 1.24 9.46
CA PRO A 263 1.77 0.27 9.24
C PRO A 263 1.29 -1.15 9.50
N HIS A 264 1.86 -2.11 8.77
CA HIS A 264 1.53 -3.53 8.87
C HIS A 264 2.77 -4.41 8.63
N ASN A 265 2.65 -5.71 8.91
CA ASN A 265 3.73 -6.69 8.77
C ASN A 265 5.03 -6.27 9.48
N MET A 266 4.91 -5.86 10.74
CA MET A 266 6.05 -5.30 11.48
C MET A 266 7.16 -6.32 11.70
N ASN A 267 6.84 -7.61 11.75
CA ASN A 267 7.79 -8.72 11.76
C ASN A 267 8.68 -8.78 10.49
N LEU A 268 8.16 -8.37 9.33
CA LEU A 268 8.90 -8.33 8.07
C LEU A 268 9.78 -7.09 7.90
N SER A 269 9.75 -6.19 8.88
CA SER A 269 10.56 -4.96 8.86
C SER A 269 12.00 -5.15 9.34
N GLY A 270 12.37 -6.36 9.81
CA GLY A 270 13.69 -6.58 10.43
C GLY A 270 13.93 -5.73 11.68
N GLY A 271 12.86 -5.39 12.40
CA GLY A 271 12.88 -4.51 13.58
C GLY A 271 12.93 -3.01 13.25
N MET A 272 12.89 -2.63 11.97
CA MET A 272 12.95 -1.23 11.57
C MET A 272 11.64 -0.49 11.78
N ALA A 273 10.50 -1.17 11.78
CA ALA A 273 9.22 -0.49 11.76
C ALA A 273 8.87 0.27 13.04
N PHE A 274 9.44 -0.12 14.20
CA PHE A 274 9.34 0.64 15.45
C PHE A 274 10.64 1.31 15.88
N ARG A 275 11.71 1.17 15.09
CA ARG A 275 12.97 1.86 15.36
C ARG A 275 12.76 3.37 15.29
N LEU A 276 13.55 4.09 16.08
CA LEU A 276 13.67 5.55 15.99
C LEU A 276 14.87 5.86 15.07
N PRO A 277 14.69 6.02 13.74
CA PRO A 277 15.82 6.23 12.83
C PRO A 277 16.57 7.53 13.13
N TYR A 278 15.92 8.45 13.83
CA TYR A 278 16.40 9.78 14.21
C TYR A 278 17.08 9.84 15.59
N ARG A 279 17.43 8.70 16.21
CA ARG A 279 17.96 8.69 17.59
C ARG A 279 19.24 9.52 17.76
N LEU A 280 20.06 9.60 16.71
CA LEU A 280 21.32 10.35 16.69
C LEU A 280 21.14 11.82 16.24
N GLU A 281 19.93 12.20 15.83
CA GLU A 281 19.63 13.56 15.38
C GLU A 281 19.43 14.53 16.55
N GLY A 282 19.52 15.83 16.24
CA GLY A 282 19.26 16.90 17.21
C GLY A 282 17.82 16.91 17.73
N GLU A 283 17.62 17.39 18.96
CA GLU A 283 16.33 17.34 19.67
C GLU A 283 15.13 17.85 18.86
N GLN A 284 15.31 18.95 18.11
CA GLN A 284 14.27 19.53 17.27
C GLN A 284 13.80 18.56 16.18
N VAL A 285 14.72 17.90 15.48
CA VAL A 285 14.39 16.91 14.43
C VAL A 285 13.66 15.72 15.04
N ARG A 286 14.12 15.26 16.22
CA ARG A 286 13.48 14.16 16.96
C ARG A 286 12.04 14.50 17.34
N ALA A 287 11.80 15.73 17.81
CA ALA A 287 10.47 16.21 18.18
C ALA A 287 9.54 16.31 16.97
N GLN A 288 10.03 16.81 15.84
CA GLN A 288 9.26 16.89 14.59
C GLN A 288 8.85 15.51 14.09
N TYR A 289 9.78 14.55 14.04
CA TYR A 289 9.46 13.19 13.61
C TYR A 289 8.45 12.51 14.55
N ALA A 290 8.63 12.64 15.86
CA ALA A 290 7.70 12.09 16.83
C ALA A 290 6.29 12.69 16.70
N ALA A 291 6.19 13.99 16.40
CA ALA A 291 4.92 14.66 16.14
C ALA A 291 4.25 14.15 14.85
N LEU A 292 5.01 13.98 13.76
CA LEU A 292 4.51 13.42 12.51
C LEU A 292 4.01 11.99 12.70
N ARG A 293 4.80 11.12 13.34
CA ARG A 293 4.41 9.72 13.58
C ARG A 293 3.16 9.62 14.45
N ARG A 294 3.07 10.41 15.54
CA ARG A 294 1.87 10.46 16.37
C ARG A 294 0.63 10.88 15.59
N ARG A 295 0.79 11.82 14.65
CA ARG A 295 -0.30 12.35 13.84
C ARG A 295 -0.78 11.35 12.79
N PHE A 296 0.14 10.68 12.11
CA PHE A 296 -0.18 9.86 10.94
C PHE A 296 -0.25 8.36 11.21
N GLU A 297 0.46 7.81 12.19
CA GLU A 297 0.44 6.37 12.53
C GLU A 297 -0.09 6.12 13.96
N PRO A 298 -1.35 6.46 14.28
CA PRO A 298 -1.92 6.25 15.62
C PRO A 298 -2.30 4.78 15.89
N ILE A 299 -2.42 3.95 14.85
CA ILE A 299 -2.82 2.55 14.90
C ILE A 299 -1.88 1.70 14.05
N VAL A 300 -1.89 0.38 14.26
CA VAL A 300 -1.10 -0.61 13.52
C VAL A 300 -2.01 -1.77 13.13
N GLU A 301 -1.84 -2.29 11.93
CA GLU A 301 -2.50 -3.52 11.50
C GLU A 301 -1.78 -4.71 12.16
N MET A 302 -2.52 -5.43 13.00
CA MET A 302 -1.98 -6.57 13.75
C MET A 302 -1.86 -7.83 12.89
N MET A 303 -2.73 -8.02 11.90
CA MET A 303 -2.80 -9.25 11.12
C MET A 303 -2.95 -8.94 9.64
N GLN A 304 -2.10 -9.53 8.81
CA GLN A 304 -2.15 -9.41 7.36
C GLN A 304 -1.73 -10.74 6.74
N ALA A 305 -2.51 -11.27 5.79
CA ALA A 305 -2.31 -12.61 5.21
C ALA A 305 -0.88 -12.99 4.79
N LYS A 306 -0.01 -12.03 4.37
CA LYS A 306 1.38 -12.31 3.95
C LYS A 306 2.33 -12.50 5.14
N GLY A 307 2.01 -11.93 6.31
CA GLY A 307 2.96 -11.81 7.41
C GLY A 307 2.35 -11.66 8.81
N GLU A 308 1.11 -12.10 9.02
CA GLU A 308 0.39 -12.20 10.31
C GLU A 308 1.33 -12.11 11.53
N SER A 309 1.17 -11.04 12.32
CA SER A 309 2.18 -10.53 13.25
C SER A 309 1.53 -9.95 14.52
N GLU A 310 1.15 -10.82 15.45
CA GLU A 310 0.62 -10.40 16.75
C GLU A 310 1.67 -10.61 17.85
N CYS A 311 2.07 -11.87 18.04
CA CYS A 311 3.09 -12.19 19.02
C CYS A 311 3.77 -13.54 18.76
N ARG A 312 4.93 -13.73 19.38
CA ARG A 312 5.76 -14.93 19.26
C ARG A 312 6.61 -15.19 20.50
N ASN A 313 6.68 -16.46 20.89
CA ASN A 313 7.57 -16.94 21.94
C ASN A 313 9.04 -17.06 21.51
N GLY A 314 9.96 -17.08 22.47
CA GLY A 314 11.38 -17.40 22.23
C GLY A 314 12.22 -16.23 21.70
N PHE A 315 11.68 -15.01 21.68
CA PHE A 315 12.47 -13.82 21.34
C PHE A 315 13.55 -13.53 22.40
N PRO A 316 14.83 -13.37 22.00
CA PRO A 316 15.89 -13.04 22.93
C PRO A 316 15.62 -11.71 23.66
N GLY A 317 15.76 -11.72 24.99
CA GLY A 317 15.60 -10.51 25.81
C GLY A 317 14.17 -10.20 26.25
N VAL A 318 13.18 -11.03 25.88
CA VAL A 318 11.83 -10.97 26.46
C VAL A 318 11.84 -11.75 27.78
N VAL A 319 11.49 -11.08 28.87
CA VAL A 319 11.44 -11.68 30.22
C VAL A 319 10.03 -12.20 30.46
N GLY A 320 9.87 -13.52 30.50
CA GLY A 320 8.59 -14.18 30.74
C GLY A 320 8.66 -15.67 30.43
N ALA A 321 7.75 -16.46 31.00
CA ALA A 321 7.51 -17.81 30.50
C ALA A 321 6.85 -17.73 29.11
N PRO A 322 7.03 -18.73 28.23
CA PRO A 322 6.28 -18.82 27.00
C PRO A 322 4.77 -18.73 27.26
N ASP A 323 4.06 -17.92 26.49
CA ASP A 323 2.60 -17.83 26.49
C ASP A 323 2.05 -18.85 25.49
N GLU A 324 1.22 -19.78 25.95
CA GLU A 324 0.67 -20.87 25.13
C GLU A 324 -0.22 -20.40 23.96
N TRP A 325 -0.72 -19.17 24.00
CA TRP A 325 -1.51 -18.57 22.91
C TRP A 325 -0.66 -17.69 21.99
N CYS A 326 0.63 -17.58 22.28
CA CYS A 326 1.54 -16.69 21.58
C CYS A 326 2.38 -17.38 20.50
N ASP A 327 1.67 -17.90 19.49
CA ASP A 327 2.23 -18.62 18.34
C ASP A 327 1.57 -18.16 17.01
N PHE A 328 1.24 -16.88 16.92
CA PHE A 328 0.52 -16.31 15.77
C PHE A 328 1.44 -15.79 14.66
N GLU A 329 2.69 -15.44 15.00
CA GLU A 329 3.63 -14.85 14.03
C GLU A 329 4.17 -15.88 13.02
N LYS A 330 3.89 -15.69 11.73
CA LYS A 330 4.26 -16.66 10.67
C LYS A 330 5.74 -16.66 10.24
N LEU A 331 6.58 -15.72 10.69
CA LEU A 331 7.96 -15.50 10.18
C LEU A 331 8.90 -15.14 11.36
N LEU A 332 10.17 -15.57 11.53
CA LEU A 332 11.19 -16.33 10.78
C LEU A 332 11.96 -17.34 11.68
N PRO A 333 12.67 -18.34 11.12
CA PRO A 333 14.05 -18.58 11.55
C PRO A 333 15.07 -18.23 10.44
N LEU A 334 16.06 -17.39 10.75
CA LEU A 334 17.30 -17.26 9.97
C LEU A 334 18.32 -18.36 10.31
N THR A 335 17.99 -19.22 11.27
CA THR A 335 18.74 -20.42 11.63
C THR A 335 17.71 -21.52 11.83
N GLY A 336 17.74 -22.55 10.98
CA GLY A 336 16.84 -23.70 11.12
C GLY A 336 17.10 -24.41 12.44
N GLU A 337 16.16 -24.26 13.37
CA GLU A 337 15.68 -25.30 14.29
C GLU A 337 14.16 -25.24 14.31
#